data_AF-A0A0D9P382-F1
#
_entry.id   AF-A0A0D9P382-F1
#
_cell.length_a   1.000
_cell.length_b   1.000
_cell.length_c   1.000
_cell.angle_alpha   90.00
_cell.angle_beta   90.00
_cell.angle_gamma   90.00
#
_symmetry.space_group_name_H-M   'P 1'
#
loop_
_entity.id
_entity.type
_entity.pdbx_description
1 polymer ?
#
loop_
_entity_poly.entity_id
_entity_poly.type
_entity_poly.pdbx_seq_one_letter_code
_entity_poly.pdbx_strand_id
1 'polypeptide(L)'
;MDKRQSFQRVVDENSHPGTCWEFERTGTCKFGKRCRYQHPATSAKLAKEPPTELTGFFDNNGLGVSTQRIDGKLREWKRLLGNGVTASRPPPAVVSRFFKLGLELMEGDVGSSQEVIKRLANDQGLPFVKDVVERHLAVALQMDPSITFWNTEVKPLFQLITHPRVIHSSVLEQEVMTIFNFILGVGGSRMNRLFGYLVLLVTEWPDATDIVSKMSAVELSLAVLSKVLDCNTINIVNQNFATLATQFAEIVATISDEQETFATLQSVKYIDYIRRRLQVGDDIPEMSGPTRDPVVREEFVLRRDLPGTLSAEGPRHDNDFADMSKISILPTCEEIMSPRAEYLPTSDSSQWHVGGIRGRLDREFRLLREDTVGQLRDTVRDVLEHLRRPQEAQTAIKNTLRTYTYENPVPMKVDFRRNGGLELQVRCSQLMAVAKLAKKQREEWWQRSLDIEKPE
;
A
#
# COMPACT_ATOMS: atom_id res chain seq x y z
N MET A 1 39.55 66.89 -17.88
CA MET A 1 40.55 67.25 -18.91
C MET A 1 41.77 66.37 -18.67
N ASP A 2 42.18 65.61 -19.69
CA ASP A 2 43.55 65.22 -20.06
C ASP A 2 44.59 64.93 -18.95
N LYS A 3 45.40 63.86 -18.96
CA LYS A 3 45.94 63.05 -20.05
C LYS A 3 46.66 61.83 -19.43
N ARG A 4 46.79 60.80 -20.27
CA ARG A 4 47.64 59.60 -20.10
C ARG A 4 49.05 59.92 -19.61
N GLN A 5 49.61 59.04 -18.78
CA GLN A 5 51.03 58.69 -18.88
C GLN A 5 51.18 57.16 -18.91
N SER A 6 51.58 56.69 -20.08
CA SER A 6 52.15 55.38 -20.32
C SER A 6 53.52 55.32 -19.65
N PHE A 7 53.76 54.30 -18.82
CA PHE A 7 55.11 53.81 -18.57
C PHE A 7 55.22 52.41 -19.17
N GLN A 8 56.11 52.30 -20.15
CA GLN A 8 56.47 51.06 -20.82
C GLN A 8 57.98 50.84 -20.62
N ARG A 9 58.34 49.55 -20.50
CA ARG A 9 59.67 48.93 -20.30
C ARG A 9 60.05 48.86 -18.82
N VAL A 10 60.30 47.67 -18.28
CA VAL A 10 61.40 46.80 -18.69
C VAL A 10 60.93 45.36 -18.98
N VAL A 11 61.50 44.80 -20.04
CA VAL A 11 61.40 43.38 -20.42
C VAL A 11 62.37 42.63 -19.50
N ASP A 12 61.87 41.83 -18.58
CA ASP A 12 62.65 40.74 -18.00
C ASP A 12 62.30 39.45 -18.74
N GLU A 13 63.26 39.04 -19.57
CA GLU A 13 63.39 37.70 -20.12
C GLU A 13 63.59 36.71 -18.96
N ASN A 14 63.02 35.50 -19.11
CA ASN A 14 63.04 34.37 -18.17
C ASN A 14 61.98 34.37 -17.07
N SER A 15 60.76 33.96 -17.43
CA SER A 15 59.86 33.30 -16.47
C SER A 15 59.21 32.09 -17.13
N HIS A 16 59.63 30.90 -16.69
CA HIS A 16 58.99 29.65 -17.06
C HIS A 16 57.49 29.73 -16.69
N PRO A 17 56.57 29.33 -17.57
CA PRO A 17 55.15 29.32 -17.23
C PRO A 17 54.92 28.30 -16.11
N GLY A 18 54.56 28.80 -14.92
CA GLY A 18 54.21 27.96 -13.77
C GLY A 18 53.05 27.00 -14.05
N THR A 19 52.82 26.06 -13.15
CA THR A 19 51.74 25.07 -13.26
C THR A 19 50.37 25.76 -13.27
N CYS A 20 49.44 25.27 -14.09
CA CYS A 20 48.09 25.82 -14.11
C CYS A 20 47.38 25.48 -12.80
N TRP A 21 47.15 26.47 -11.95
CA TRP A 21 46.45 26.30 -10.67
C TRP A 21 45.06 25.66 -10.82
N GLU A 22 44.32 26.01 -11.87
CA GLU A 22 42.98 25.46 -12.13
C GLU A 22 43.04 23.98 -12.55
N PHE A 23 44.08 23.59 -13.31
CA PHE A 23 44.34 22.18 -13.65
C PHE A 23 44.86 21.39 -12.44
N GLU A 24 45.75 21.96 -11.64
CA GLU A 24 46.31 21.32 -10.44
C GLU A 24 45.22 20.99 -9.42
N ARG A 25 44.24 21.88 -9.25
CA ARG A 25 43.14 21.68 -8.30
C ARG A 25 42.02 20.77 -8.82
N THR A 26 41.72 20.81 -10.12
CA THR A 26 40.50 20.18 -10.67
C THR A 26 40.75 19.09 -11.71
N GLY A 27 42.01 18.87 -12.10
CA GLY A 27 42.39 17.92 -13.15
C GLY A 27 41.95 18.31 -14.57
N THR A 28 41.27 19.46 -14.75
CA THR A 28 40.82 19.96 -16.05
C THR A 28 40.98 21.48 -16.12
N CYS A 29 41.21 22.04 -17.31
CA CYS A 29 41.38 23.49 -17.48
C CYS A 29 40.55 23.96 -18.66
N LYS A 30 39.79 25.04 -18.47
CA LYS A 30 38.90 25.63 -19.49
C LYS A 30 39.63 26.08 -20.77
N PHE A 31 40.93 26.33 -20.69
CA PHE A 31 41.77 26.68 -21.83
C PHE A 31 42.42 25.46 -22.52
N GLY A 32 42.27 24.26 -21.95
CA GLY A 32 42.75 22.99 -22.50
C GLY A 32 44.23 23.03 -22.89
N LYS A 33 44.56 22.48 -24.07
CA LYS A 33 45.94 22.49 -24.62
C LYS A 33 46.46 23.88 -25.04
N ARG A 34 45.60 24.92 -25.02
CA ARG A 34 45.96 26.32 -25.34
C ARG A 34 46.20 27.15 -24.07
N CYS A 35 46.26 26.52 -22.89
CA CYS A 35 46.57 27.22 -21.65
C CYS A 35 48.01 27.76 -21.68
N ARG A 36 48.19 28.99 -21.16
CA ARG A 36 49.52 29.61 -21.00
C ARG A 36 50.37 28.93 -19.92
N TYR A 37 49.74 28.14 -19.05
CA TYR A 37 50.36 27.48 -17.89
C TYR A 37 50.47 25.96 -18.12
N GLN A 38 51.45 25.30 -17.50
CA GLN A 38 51.73 23.88 -17.76
C GLN A 38 50.69 22.95 -17.11
N HIS A 39 50.29 21.91 -17.86
CA HIS A 39 49.46 20.80 -17.37
C HIS A 39 50.32 19.52 -17.39
N PRO A 40 50.58 18.85 -16.25
CA PRO A 40 51.29 17.58 -16.26
C PRO A 40 50.48 16.50 -16.98
N ALA A 41 51.04 15.94 -18.05
CA ALA A 41 50.41 14.89 -18.85
C ALA A 41 50.59 13.52 -18.18
N THR A 42 49.49 12.81 -17.91
CA THR A 42 49.55 11.40 -17.48
C THR A 42 48.83 10.51 -18.49
N SER A 43 49.58 9.63 -19.15
CA SER A 43 49.09 8.44 -19.85
C SER A 43 49.98 7.25 -19.53
N ALA A 44 49.40 6.31 -18.78
CA ALA A 44 49.54 4.85 -18.78
C ALA A 44 50.91 4.14 -18.66
N LYS A 45 51.02 3.35 -17.56
CA LYS A 45 51.72 2.05 -17.35
C LYS A 45 53.27 2.09 -17.32
N LEU A 46 54.03 1.43 -16.43
CA LEU A 46 53.89 0.14 -15.72
C LEU A 46 54.91 0.07 -14.54
N ALA A 47 54.52 -0.59 -13.43
CA ALA A 47 55.35 -1.32 -12.43
C ALA A 47 56.56 -0.64 -11.72
N LYS A 48 56.42 -0.43 -10.40
CA LYS A 48 57.33 -0.94 -9.34
C LYS A 48 56.76 -0.63 -7.95
N GLU A 49 56.68 -1.65 -7.10
CA GLU A 49 56.34 -1.55 -5.67
C GLU A 49 57.33 -0.64 -4.92
N PRO A 50 56.89 0.13 -3.90
CA PRO A 50 57.77 0.68 -2.88
C PRO A 50 57.71 -0.15 -1.57
N PRO A 51 58.74 -0.02 -0.71
CA PRO A 51 58.93 -0.84 0.47
C PRO A 51 58.11 -0.33 1.67
N THR A 52 57.89 -1.28 2.58
CA THR A 52 57.43 -1.18 3.96
C THR A 52 57.97 0.04 4.70
N GLU A 53 57.08 0.88 5.23
CA GLU A 53 56.92 1.18 6.67
C GLU A 53 55.98 2.39 6.86
N LEU A 54 55.13 2.30 7.90
CA LEU A 54 54.22 3.32 8.44
C LEU A 54 52.81 3.46 7.82
N THR A 55 52.04 2.38 7.80
CA THR A 55 50.60 2.40 8.14
C THR A 55 50.15 1.01 8.59
N GLY A 56 50.62 0.57 9.75
CA GLY A 56 49.86 -0.40 10.54
C GLY A 56 48.77 0.36 11.30
N PHE A 57 47.65 -0.32 11.57
CA PHE A 57 46.44 0.17 12.25
C PHE A 57 45.38 0.76 11.29
N PHE A 58 44.34 -0.05 11.04
CA PHE A 58 43.10 0.23 10.28
C PHE A 58 43.02 -0.20 8.81
N ASP A 59 43.26 -1.49 8.51
CA ASP A 59 42.70 -2.13 7.32
C ASP A 59 42.00 -3.45 7.69
N ASN A 60 40.67 -3.36 7.84
CA ASN A 60 39.73 -4.46 7.68
C ASN A 60 38.41 -3.82 7.23
N ASN A 61 38.27 -3.58 5.93
CA ASN A 61 37.00 -3.69 5.19
C ASN A 61 37.19 -3.39 3.69
N GLY A 62 37.06 -4.43 2.86
CA GLY A 62 37.13 -4.36 1.40
C GLY A 62 35.92 -3.65 0.78
N LEU A 63 35.96 -2.31 0.72
CA LEU A 63 34.90 -1.48 0.12
C LEU A 63 35.36 -0.61 -1.07
N GLY A 64 36.61 -0.70 -1.52
CA GLY A 64 37.18 0.26 -2.49
C GLY A 64 36.91 0.01 -3.99
N VAL A 65 36.52 -1.21 -4.39
CA VAL A 65 36.50 -1.59 -5.83
C VAL A 65 35.10 -1.50 -6.47
N SER A 66 34.03 -1.65 -5.69
CA SER A 66 32.65 -1.67 -6.21
C SER A 66 32.16 -0.26 -6.60
N THR A 67 32.48 0.75 -5.78
CA THR A 67 31.96 2.12 -5.90
C THR A 67 32.41 2.81 -7.19
N GLN A 68 33.66 2.61 -7.62
CA GLN A 68 34.19 3.21 -8.86
C GLN A 68 33.49 2.72 -10.14
N ARG A 69 33.01 1.47 -10.17
CA ARG A 69 32.34 0.89 -11.35
C ARG A 69 30.89 1.37 -11.47
N ILE A 70 30.21 1.58 -10.33
CA ILE A 70 28.84 2.12 -10.26
C ILE A 70 28.82 3.59 -10.69
N ASP A 71 29.80 4.39 -10.26
CA ASP A 71 29.93 5.79 -10.64
C ASP A 71 30.09 6.00 -12.16
N GLY A 72 30.79 5.10 -12.84
CA GLY A 72 30.94 5.12 -14.30
C GLY A 72 29.63 4.86 -15.03
N LYS A 73 28.85 3.88 -14.56
CA LYS A 73 27.54 3.52 -15.13
C LYS A 73 26.52 4.64 -14.94
N LEU A 74 26.45 5.25 -13.75
CA LEU A 74 25.54 6.36 -13.48
C LEU A 74 25.87 7.58 -14.35
N ARG A 75 27.16 7.85 -14.57
CA ARG A 75 27.60 8.93 -15.47
C ARG A 75 27.21 8.68 -16.92
N GLU A 76 27.40 7.45 -17.41
CA GLU A 76 26.97 7.06 -18.75
C GLU A 76 25.44 7.20 -18.89
N TRP A 77 24.67 6.74 -17.90
CA TRP A 77 23.21 6.84 -17.89
C TRP A 77 22.73 8.29 -17.94
N LYS A 78 23.34 9.17 -17.13
CA LYS A 78 23.06 10.62 -17.13
C LYS A 78 23.41 11.27 -18.48
N ARG A 79 24.47 10.82 -19.15
CA ARG A 79 24.84 11.29 -20.50
C ARG A 79 23.78 10.87 -21.53
N LEU A 80 23.28 9.64 -21.47
CA LEU A 80 22.20 9.19 -22.34
C LEU A 80 20.93 10.00 -22.11
N LEU A 81 20.58 10.26 -20.84
CA LEU A 81 19.45 11.12 -20.49
C LEU A 81 19.58 12.52 -21.11
N GLY A 82 20.74 13.17 -20.95
CA GLY A 82 21.01 14.49 -21.52
C GLY A 82 20.99 14.53 -23.06
N ASN A 83 21.50 13.48 -23.71
CA ASN A 83 21.49 13.37 -25.17
C ASN A 83 20.09 13.03 -25.73
N GLY A 84 19.23 12.37 -24.96
CA GLY A 84 17.83 12.13 -25.33
C GLY A 84 17.00 13.41 -25.40
N VAL A 85 17.37 14.43 -24.62
CA VAL A 85 16.72 15.75 -24.69
C VAL A 85 17.04 16.47 -26.00
N THR A 86 18.25 16.29 -26.55
CA THR A 86 18.67 16.95 -27.78
C THR A 86 18.21 16.21 -29.03
N ALA A 87 18.11 14.88 -28.98
CA ALA A 87 17.57 14.07 -30.05
C ALA A 87 16.04 13.96 -29.93
N SER A 88 15.28 14.65 -30.79
CA SER A 88 13.80 14.58 -30.76
C SER A 88 13.24 13.15 -30.89
N ARG A 89 14.03 12.20 -31.40
CA ARG A 89 13.73 10.77 -31.50
C ARG A 89 15.02 9.92 -31.38
N PRO A 90 15.38 9.45 -30.18
CA PRO A 90 16.55 8.59 -30.00
C PRO A 90 16.38 7.23 -30.71
N PRO A 91 17.44 6.64 -31.29
CA PRO A 91 17.37 5.31 -31.89
C PRO A 91 17.00 4.21 -30.87
N PRO A 92 16.35 3.11 -31.30
CA PRO A 92 16.02 1.96 -30.44
C PRO A 92 17.20 1.41 -29.63
N ALA A 93 18.40 1.39 -30.22
CA ALA A 93 19.62 0.95 -29.52
C ALA A 93 20.00 1.85 -28.33
N VAL A 94 19.74 3.17 -28.44
CA VAL A 94 19.99 4.14 -27.37
C VAL A 94 18.95 3.96 -26.26
N VAL A 95 17.68 3.82 -26.62
CA VAL A 95 16.58 3.56 -25.67
C VAL A 95 16.81 2.24 -24.93
N SER A 96 17.19 1.17 -25.64
CA SER A 96 17.55 -0.11 -25.05
C SER A 96 18.70 0.00 -24.04
N ARG A 97 19.80 0.69 -24.42
CA ARG A 97 20.95 0.91 -23.52
C ARG A 97 20.54 1.72 -22.29
N PHE A 98 19.69 2.73 -22.46
CA PHE A 98 19.20 3.57 -21.37
C PHE A 98 18.46 2.74 -20.30
N PHE A 99 17.49 1.90 -20.69
CA PHE A 99 16.75 1.08 -19.73
C PHE A 99 17.57 -0.05 -19.13
N LYS A 100 18.41 -0.74 -19.93
CA LYS A 100 19.32 -1.78 -19.42
C LYS A 100 20.28 -1.23 -18.37
N LEU A 101 20.89 -0.09 -18.65
CA LEU A 101 21.82 0.55 -17.71
C LEU A 101 21.09 1.08 -16.47
N GLY A 102 19.85 1.58 -16.61
CA GLY A 102 19.00 1.96 -15.48
C GLY A 102 18.68 0.77 -14.57
N LEU A 103 18.36 -0.39 -15.16
CA LEU A 103 18.12 -1.63 -14.42
C LEU A 103 19.39 -2.12 -13.71
N GLU A 104 20.55 -2.09 -14.38
CA GLU A 104 21.83 -2.44 -13.74
C GLU A 104 22.17 -1.54 -12.53
N LEU A 105 21.73 -0.28 -12.54
CA LEU A 105 21.91 0.64 -11.42
C LEU A 105 21.00 0.33 -10.22
N MET A 106 19.93 -0.46 -10.40
CA MET A 106 19.07 -0.91 -9.30
C MET A 106 19.77 -1.89 -8.37
N GLU A 107 20.79 -2.61 -8.85
CA GLU A 107 21.63 -3.51 -8.05
C GLU A 107 22.74 -2.77 -7.29
N GLY A 108 22.93 -1.48 -7.58
CA GLY A 108 23.96 -0.62 -6.97
C GLY A 108 23.57 -0.09 -5.58
N ASP A 109 24.04 1.12 -5.25
CA ASP A 109 23.63 1.79 -4.03
C ASP A 109 22.19 2.35 -4.13
N VAL A 110 21.54 2.51 -2.97
CA VAL A 110 20.16 2.98 -2.88
C VAL A 110 20.02 4.42 -3.42
N GLY A 111 21.04 5.27 -3.25
CA GLY A 111 21.03 6.64 -3.75
C GLY A 111 20.99 6.71 -5.27
N SER A 112 21.84 5.93 -5.95
CA SER A 112 21.82 5.76 -7.40
C SER A 112 20.48 5.21 -7.90
N SER A 113 19.92 4.24 -7.18
CA SER A 113 18.62 3.66 -7.54
C SER A 113 17.49 4.71 -7.48
N GLN A 114 17.44 5.49 -6.41
CA GLN A 114 16.46 6.57 -6.25
C GLN A 114 16.65 7.68 -7.29
N GLU A 115 17.89 8.08 -7.56
CA GLU A 115 18.22 9.12 -8.55
C GLU A 115 17.78 8.72 -9.97
N VAL A 116 17.93 7.44 -10.34
CA VAL A 116 17.49 6.92 -11.64
C VAL A 116 15.98 7.07 -11.80
N ILE A 117 15.18 6.65 -10.80
CA ILE A 117 13.72 6.74 -10.87
C ILE A 117 13.25 8.20 -10.83
N LYS A 118 13.86 9.04 -9.99
CA LYS A 118 13.56 10.47 -9.93
C LYS A 118 13.77 11.17 -11.27
N ARG A 119 14.88 10.86 -11.95
CA ARG A 119 15.16 11.41 -13.28
C ARG A 119 14.30 10.80 -14.37
N LEU A 120 13.92 9.53 -14.24
CA LEU A 120 13.02 8.86 -15.18
C LEU A 120 11.61 9.50 -15.18
N ALA A 121 11.12 9.90 -14.00
CA ALA A 121 9.80 10.52 -13.84
C ALA A 121 9.72 11.99 -14.27
N ASN A 122 10.86 12.64 -14.53
CA ASN A 122 10.92 14.05 -14.93
C ASN A 122 10.79 14.23 -16.46
N ASP A 123 10.69 15.49 -16.90
CA ASP A 123 10.53 15.91 -18.30
C ASP A 123 11.62 15.38 -19.25
N GLN A 124 12.80 15.01 -18.73
CA GLN A 124 13.89 14.43 -19.51
C GLN A 124 13.80 12.90 -19.65
N GLY A 125 13.19 12.22 -18.68
CA GLY A 125 13.08 10.76 -18.63
C GLY A 125 11.83 10.22 -19.30
N LEU A 126 10.67 10.88 -19.09
CA LEU A 126 9.40 10.49 -19.70
C LEU A 126 9.42 10.39 -21.23
N PRO A 127 10.21 11.19 -21.99
CA PRO A 127 10.40 10.99 -23.42
C PRO A 127 10.92 9.59 -23.80
N PHE A 128 11.82 8.99 -23.01
CA PHE A 128 12.28 7.62 -23.25
C PHE A 128 11.16 6.60 -23.02
N VAL A 129 10.32 6.81 -22.00
CA VAL A 129 9.13 5.98 -21.78
C VAL A 129 8.17 6.14 -22.96
N LYS A 130 7.97 7.37 -23.45
CA LYS A 130 7.15 7.68 -24.63
C LYS A 130 7.65 7.00 -25.89
N ASP A 131 8.96 6.94 -26.10
CA ASP A 131 9.54 6.23 -27.23
C ASP A 131 9.13 4.76 -27.22
N VAL A 132 9.20 4.09 -26.07
CA VAL A 132 8.78 2.68 -25.95
C VAL A 132 7.28 2.52 -26.11
N VAL A 133 6.47 3.23 -25.31
CA VAL A 133 5.02 2.96 -25.21
C VAL A 133 4.18 3.60 -26.32
N GLU A 134 4.78 4.41 -27.20
CA GLU A 134 4.06 5.12 -28.26
C GLU A 134 4.80 5.08 -29.59
N ARG A 135 6.05 5.57 -29.67
CA ARG A 135 6.72 5.78 -30.98
C ARG A 135 7.26 4.50 -31.60
N HIS A 136 8.03 3.73 -30.85
CA HIS A 136 8.59 2.44 -31.28
C HIS A 136 7.49 1.38 -31.29
N LEU A 137 6.55 1.43 -30.34
CA LEU A 137 5.32 0.62 -30.40
C LEU A 137 4.54 0.84 -31.70
N ALA A 138 4.37 2.09 -32.16
CA ALA A 138 3.65 2.35 -33.41
C ALA A 138 4.33 1.74 -34.65
N VAL A 139 5.66 1.63 -34.64
CA VAL A 139 6.41 0.92 -35.70
C VAL A 139 6.25 -0.59 -35.54
N ALA A 140 6.36 -1.10 -34.32
CA ALA A 140 6.19 -2.53 -34.02
C ALA A 140 4.78 -3.05 -34.36
N LEU A 141 3.74 -2.21 -34.25
CA LEU A 141 2.37 -2.54 -34.65
C LEU A 141 2.17 -2.60 -36.18
N GLN A 142 3.08 -2.04 -36.98
CA GLN A 142 3.02 -2.11 -38.44
C GLN A 142 3.80 -3.30 -39.01
N MET A 143 4.57 -3.97 -38.17
CA MET A 143 5.39 -5.14 -38.51
C MET A 143 4.87 -6.35 -37.75
N ASP A 144 5.38 -7.54 -38.05
CA ASP A 144 5.06 -8.74 -37.28
C ASP A 144 5.55 -8.60 -35.82
N PRO A 145 4.85 -9.21 -34.85
CA PRO A 145 5.24 -9.17 -33.44
C PRO A 145 6.70 -9.58 -33.24
N SER A 146 7.49 -8.69 -32.67
CA SER A 146 8.94 -8.85 -32.59
C SER A 146 9.38 -9.10 -31.16
N ILE A 147 9.87 -10.30 -30.90
CA ILE A 147 10.52 -10.65 -29.63
C ILE A 147 11.75 -9.77 -29.35
N THR A 148 12.36 -9.20 -30.40
CA THR A 148 13.46 -8.24 -30.27
C THR A 148 13.01 -6.99 -29.54
N PHE A 149 11.91 -6.36 -29.96
CA PHE A 149 11.37 -5.17 -29.30
C PHE A 149 11.04 -5.43 -27.82
N TRP A 150 10.45 -6.60 -27.54
CA TRP A 150 10.24 -7.07 -26.17
C TRP A 150 11.54 -7.13 -25.37
N ASN A 151 12.55 -7.85 -25.86
CA ASN A 151 13.81 -8.07 -25.13
C ASN A 151 14.68 -6.82 -25.00
N THR A 152 14.64 -5.92 -25.98
CA THR A 152 15.54 -4.75 -26.01
C THR A 152 14.96 -3.56 -25.25
N GLU A 153 13.65 -3.37 -25.27
CA GLU A 153 13.02 -2.12 -24.81
C GLU A 153 11.95 -2.36 -23.75
N VAL A 154 10.93 -3.17 -24.05
CA VAL A 154 9.78 -3.34 -23.14
C VAL A 154 10.18 -4.05 -21.86
N LYS A 155 10.83 -5.21 -21.95
CA LYS A 155 11.24 -6.00 -20.79
C LYS A 155 12.15 -5.22 -19.83
N PRO A 156 13.23 -4.55 -20.27
CA PRO A 156 14.04 -3.72 -19.38
C PRO A 156 13.28 -2.57 -18.72
N LEU A 157 12.38 -1.89 -19.45
CA LEU A 157 11.51 -0.86 -18.89
C LEU A 157 10.62 -1.45 -17.80
N PHE A 158 9.95 -2.56 -18.08
CA PHE A 158 9.02 -3.20 -17.14
C PHE A 158 9.76 -3.67 -15.89
N GLN A 159 10.90 -4.35 -16.04
CA GLN A 159 11.74 -4.77 -14.92
C GLN A 159 12.23 -3.58 -14.08
N LEU A 160 12.56 -2.46 -14.70
CA LEU A 160 13.00 -1.25 -13.99
C LEU A 160 11.89 -0.67 -13.12
N ILE A 161 10.67 -0.53 -13.66
CA ILE A 161 9.56 0.14 -12.95
C ILE A 161 8.86 -0.77 -11.94
N THR A 162 8.99 -2.10 -12.05
CA THR A 162 8.47 -3.07 -11.07
C THR A 162 9.53 -3.61 -10.11
N HIS A 163 10.76 -3.11 -10.19
CA HIS A 163 11.84 -3.56 -9.32
C HIS A 163 11.49 -3.36 -7.83
N PRO A 164 11.80 -4.29 -6.90
CA PRO A 164 11.40 -4.19 -5.49
C PRO A 164 11.82 -2.89 -4.80
N ARG A 165 13.01 -2.35 -5.13
CA ARG A 165 13.49 -1.06 -4.61
C ARG A 165 12.69 0.16 -5.10
N VAL A 166 11.87 -0.02 -6.12
CA VAL A 166 11.03 1.02 -6.71
C VAL A 166 9.63 0.91 -6.13
N ILE A 167 8.98 -0.25 -6.25
CA ILE A 167 7.59 -0.43 -5.83
C ILE A 167 7.38 -0.49 -4.32
N HIS A 168 8.40 -0.83 -3.52
CA HIS A 168 8.31 -0.86 -2.05
C HIS A 168 8.93 0.38 -1.39
N SER A 169 9.42 1.34 -2.18
CA SER A 169 10.07 2.55 -1.65
C SER A 169 9.05 3.66 -1.43
N SER A 170 8.82 4.01 -0.16
CA SER A 170 7.98 5.15 0.22
C SER A 170 8.52 6.50 -0.28
N VAL A 171 9.84 6.59 -0.51
CA VAL A 171 10.50 7.82 -1.01
C VAL A 171 10.20 8.09 -2.49
N LEU A 172 9.79 7.07 -3.26
CA LEU A 172 9.63 7.15 -4.71
C LEU A 172 8.15 7.11 -5.14
N GLU A 173 7.21 7.16 -4.20
CA GLU A 173 5.78 6.97 -4.49
C GLU A 173 5.27 7.95 -5.56
N GLN A 174 5.63 9.23 -5.46
CA GLN A 174 5.19 10.26 -6.40
C GLN A 174 5.76 10.05 -7.81
N GLU A 175 7.04 9.72 -7.89
CA GLU A 175 7.75 9.48 -9.15
C GLU A 175 7.24 8.21 -9.83
N VAL A 176 6.98 7.16 -9.05
CA VAL A 176 6.40 5.90 -9.52
C VAL A 176 4.97 6.12 -10.04
N MET A 177 4.13 6.86 -9.31
CA MET A 177 2.79 7.26 -9.78
C MET A 177 2.87 8.06 -11.08
N THR A 178 3.85 8.95 -11.21
CA THR A 178 4.05 9.75 -12.43
C THR A 178 4.35 8.86 -13.63
N ILE A 179 5.25 7.88 -13.48
CA ILE A 179 5.62 6.94 -14.55
C ILE A 179 4.42 6.08 -14.95
N PHE A 180 3.69 5.49 -13.99
CA PHE A 180 2.56 4.63 -14.31
C PHE A 180 1.36 5.39 -14.88
N ASN A 181 1.04 6.58 -14.38
CA ASN A 181 0.03 7.47 -14.99
C ASN A 181 0.44 7.89 -16.40
N PHE A 182 1.75 8.05 -16.66
CA PHE A 182 2.23 8.25 -18.00
C PHE A 182 1.98 7.01 -18.88
N ILE A 183 2.31 5.80 -18.42
CA ILE A 183 2.01 4.57 -19.18
C ILE A 183 0.50 4.39 -19.43
N LEU A 184 -0.35 4.74 -18.46
CA LEU A 184 -1.80 4.76 -18.62
C LEU A 184 -2.23 5.63 -19.82
N GLY A 185 -1.77 6.89 -19.83
CA GLY A 185 -2.20 7.88 -20.82
C GLY A 185 -3.64 8.34 -20.62
N VAL A 186 -4.05 9.33 -21.42
CA VAL A 186 -5.40 9.91 -21.34
C VAL A 186 -6.44 8.81 -21.64
N GLY A 187 -7.35 8.58 -20.69
CA GLY A 187 -8.40 7.55 -20.80
C GLY A 187 -7.88 6.10 -20.88
N GLY A 188 -6.61 5.83 -20.56
CA GLY A 188 -6.00 4.51 -20.73
C GLY A 188 -5.54 4.18 -22.15
N SER A 189 -5.51 5.17 -23.06
CA SER A 189 -5.18 4.96 -24.48
C SER A 189 -3.79 4.38 -24.74
N ARG A 190 -2.76 4.81 -23.98
CA ARG A 190 -1.39 4.30 -24.14
C ARG A 190 -1.26 2.89 -23.58
N MET A 191 -1.82 2.65 -22.41
CA MET A 191 -1.89 1.33 -21.79
C MET A 191 -2.59 0.34 -22.71
N ASN A 192 -3.77 0.67 -23.25
CA ASN A 192 -4.51 -0.26 -24.09
C ASN A 192 -3.73 -0.66 -25.37
N ARG A 193 -3.05 0.29 -26.02
CA ARG A 193 -2.22 0.01 -27.20
C ARG A 193 -1.00 -0.85 -26.86
N LEU A 194 -0.31 -0.55 -25.76
CA LEU A 194 0.87 -1.28 -25.33
C LEU A 194 0.51 -2.72 -24.93
N PHE A 195 -0.48 -2.88 -24.06
CA PHE A 195 -0.87 -4.20 -23.56
C PHE A 195 -1.62 -5.01 -24.63
N GLY A 196 -2.36 -4.38 -25.54
CA GLY A 196 -2.91 -5.06 -26.71
C GLY A 196 -1.82 -5.63 -27.63
N TYR A 197 -0.72 -4.89 -27.85
CA TYR A 197 0.44 -5.44 -28.55
C TYR A 197 1.09 -6.60 -27.80
N LEU A 198 1.17 -6.52 -26.46
CA LEU A 198 1.75 -7.60 -25.67
C LEU A 198 0.90 -8.87 -25.73
N VAL A 199 -0.43 -8.75 -25.71
CA VAL A 199 -1.35 -9.87 -25.93
C VAL A 199 -1.13 -10.50 -27.31
N LEU A 200 -0.99 -9.69 -28.36
CA LEU A 200 -0.67 -10.16 -29.72
C LEU A 200 0.67 -10.93 -29.73
N LEU A 201 1.72 -10.35 -29.14
CA LEU A 201 3.06 -10.95 -29.08
C LEU A 201 3.08 -12.30 -28.36
N VAL A 202 2.40 -12.42 -27.21
CA VAL A 202 2.38 -13.69 -26.46
C VAL A 202 1.47 -14.74 -27.10
N THR A 203 0.47 -14.32 -27.88
CA THR A 203 -0.37 -15.22 -28.67
C THR A 203 0.44 -15.82 -29.81
N GLU A 204 1.16 -14.99 -30.56
CA GLU A 204 2.01 -15.37 -31.69
C GLU A 204 3.49 -15.45 -31.28
N TRP A 205 3.76 -16.11 -30.15
CA TRP A 205 5.12 -16.17 -29.61
C TRP A 205 6.07 -16.87 -30.61
N PRO A 206 7.19 -16.25 -31.03
CA PRO A 206 7.98 -16.76 -32.16
C PRO A 206 8.59 -18.16 -31.98
N ASP A 207 8.84 -18.57 -30.73
CA ASP A 207 9.34 -19.90 -30.41
C ASP A 207 8.30 -20.66 -29.57
N ALA A 208 7.45 -21.45 -30.25
CA ALA A 208 6.38 -22.21 -29.61
C ALA A 208 6.88 -23.21 -28.55
N THR A 209 8.18 -23.55 -28.55
CA THR A 209 8.77 -24.47 -27.58
C THR A 209 9.24 -23.76 -26.30
N ASP A 210 9.49 -22.44 -26.35
CA ASP A 210 9.94 -21.64 -25.20
C ASP A 210 8.76 -21.12 -24.36
N ILE A 211 8.05 -22.04 -23.73
CA ILE A 211 6.92 -21.76 -22.84
C ILE A 211 7.39 -20.93 -21.62
N VAL A 212 8.62 -21.15 -21.14
CA VAL A 212 9.17 -20.47 -19.96
C VAL A 212 9.35 -18.97 -20.21
N SER A 213 9.99 -18.58 -21.33
CA SER A 213 10.15 -17.16 -21.67
C SER A 213 8.81 -16.50 -22.01
N LYS A 214 7.92 -17.21 -22.72
CA LYS A 214 6.56 -16.73 -22.98
C LYS A 214 5.84 -16.40 -21.68
N MET A 215 5.86 -17.31 -20.71
CA MET A 215 5.17 -17.10 -19.43
C MET A 215 5.83 -16.06 -18.55
N SER A 216 7.15 -15.94 -18.61
CA SER A 216 7.86 -14.83 -17.96
C SER A 216 7.45 -13.47 -18.54
N ALA A 217 7.13 -13.40 -19.84
CA ALA A 217 6.61 -12.20 -20.46
C ALA A 217 5.18 -11.87 -20.04
N VAL A 218 4.32 -12.88 -19.94
CA VAL A 218 2.95 -12.74 -19.42
C VAL A 218 2.96 -12.24 -17.97
N GLU A 219 3.77 -12.87 -17.11
CA GLU A 219 3.90 -12.51 -15.69
C GLU A 219 4.34 -11.06 -15.51
N LEU A 220 5.44 -10.66 -16.16
CA LEU A 220 5.96 -9.30 -16.05
C LEU A 220 4.99 -8.25 -16.62
N SER A 221 4.24 -8.60 -17.68
CA SER A 221 3.18 -7.73 -18.21
C SER A 221 2.06 -7.55 -17.20
N LEU A 222 1.55 -8.64 -16.62
CA LEU A 222 0.51 -8.58 -15.60
C LEU A 222 0.96 -7.85 -14.32
N ALA A 223 2.24 -7.99 -13.93
CA ALA A 223 2.82 -7.25 -12.83
C ALA A 223 2.74 -5.73 -13.07
N VAL A 224 3.14 -5.25 -14.25
CA VAL A 224 3.00 -3.82 -14.61
C VAL A 224 1.53 -3.40 -14.71
N LEU A 225 0.68 -4.22 -15.33
CA LEU A 225 -0.75 -3.91 -15.49
C LEU A 225 -1.44 -3.74 -14.12
N SER A 226 -1.11 -4.61 -13.15
CA SER A 226 -1.65 -4.51 -11.80
C SER A 226 -1.23 -3.21 -11.10
N LYS A 227 0.04 -2.78 -11.27
CA LYS A 227 0.52 -1.50 -10.74
C LYS A 227 -0.09 -0.29 -11.44
N VAL A 228 -0.27 -0.33 -12.76
CA VAL A 228 -0.96 0.75 -13.49
C VAL A 228 -2.42 0.88 -13.04
N LEU A 229 -3.10 -0.24 -12.77
CA LEU A 229 -4.46 -0.24 -12.19
C LEU A 229 -4.47 0.46 -10.82
N ASP A 230 -3.53 0.14 -9.94
CA ASP A 230 -3.49 0.69 -8.59
C ASP A 230 -3.09 2.17 -8.49
N CYS A 231 -2.55 2.76 -9.56
CA CYS A 231 -2.10 4.15 -9.54
C CYS A 231 -3.23 5.18 -9.44
N ASN A 232 -4.46 4.82 -9.82
CA ASN A 232 -5.61 5.70 -9.68
C ASN A 232 -6.89 4.90 -9.50
N THR A 233 -7.70 5.27 -8.49
CA THR A 233 -9.02 4.68 -8.25
C THR A 233 -9.98 4.78 -9.44
N ILE A 234 -9.85 5.80 -10.31
CA ILE A 234 -10.65 5.94 -11.54
C ILE A 234 -10.33 4.83 -12.56
N ASN A 235 -9.18 4.17 -12.46
CA ASN A 235 -8.83 3.07 -13.37
C ASN A 235 -9.72 1.84 -13.19
N ILE A 236 -10.37 1.70 -12.02
CA ILE A 236 -11.27 0.59 -11.71
C ILE A 236 -12.46 0.54 -12.68
N VAL A 237 -12.93 1.70 -13.17
CA VAL A 237 -14.05 1.77 -14.12
C VAL A 237 -13.62 1.66 -15.60
N ASN A 238 -12.32 1.54 -15.87
CA ASN A 238 -11.83 1.45 -17.25
C ASN A 238 -11.92 -0.01 -17.75
N GLN A 239 -12.92 -0.28 -18.59
CA GLN A 239 -13.22 -1.61 -19.14
C GLN A 239 -12.03 -2.26 -19.87
N ASN A 240 -11.06 -1.48 -20.36
CA ASN A 240 -9.88 -2.02 -21.03
C ASN A 240 -9.06 -2.93 -20.10
N PHE A 241 -9.01 -2.66 -18.79
CA PHE A 241 -8.33 -3.58 -17.86
C PHE A 241 -9.03 -4.94 -17.77
N ALA A 242 -10.37 -4.96 -17.80
CA ALA A 242 -11.15 -6.21 -17.77
C ALA A 242 -10.94 -7.03 -19.04
N THR A 243 -10.93 -6.36 -20.20
CA THR A 243 -10.64 -6.99 -21.49
C THR A 243 -9.23 -7.59 -21.51
N LEU A 244 -8.21 -6.82 -21.11
CA LEU A 244 -6.83 -7.30 -21.07
C LEU A 244 -6.63 -8.45 -20.08
N ALA A 245 -7.21 -8.35 -18.88
CA ALA A 245 -7.14 -9.43 -17.89
C ALA A 245 -7.80 -10.72 -18.39
N THR A 246 -8.87 -10.62 -19.17
CA THR A 246 -9.55 -11.77 -19.79
C THR A 246 -8.67 -12.39 -20.87
N GLN A 247 -8.11 -11.58 -21.77
CA GLN A 247 -7.21 -12.06 -22.82
C GLN A 247 -5.97 -12.76 -22.25
N PHE A 248 -5.31 -12.17 -21.25
CA PHE A 248 -4.19 -12.83 -20.57
C PHE A 248 -4.61 -14.11 -19.85
N ALA A 249 -5.80 -14.16 -19.25
CA ALA A 249 -6.30 -15.37 -18.61
C ALA A 249 -6.56 -16.51 -19.59
N GLU A 250 -7.09 -16.20 -20.78
CA GLU A 250 -7.27 -17.18 -21.85
C GLU A 250 -5.91 -17.76 -22.28
N ILE A 251 -4.88 -16.92 -22.43
CA ILE A 251 -3.52 -17.36 -22.76
C ILE A 251 -2.96 -18.28 -21.66
N VAL A 252 -3.09 -17.89 -20.39
CA VAL A 252 -2.59 -18.70 -19.25
C VAL A 252 -3.32 -20.05 -19.17
N ALA A 253 -4.61 -20.10 -19.48
CA ALA A 253 -5.42 -21.32 -19.45
C ALA A 253 -5.08 -22.34 -20.55
N THR A 254 -4.31 -21.96 -21.58
CA THR A 254 -3.86 -22.90 -22.62
C THR A 254 -2.73 -23.84 -22.16
N ILE A 255 -2.17 -23.61 -20.98
CA ILE A 255 -1.05 -24.38 -20.43
C ILE A 255 -1.58 -25.58 -19.65
N SER A 256 -1.02 -26.77 -19.89
CA SER A 256 -1.40 -27.98 -19.16
C SER A 256 -0.72 -28.05 -17.79
N ASP A 257 -1.33 -28.79 -16.86
CA ASP A 257 -0.90 -28.88 -15.45
C ASP A 257 0.56 -29.37 -15.27
N GLU A 258 1.11 -30.10 -16.25
CA GLU A 258 2.50 -30.59 -16.21
C GLU A 258 3.55 -29.51 -16.52
N GLN A 259 3.16 -28.34 -17.05
CA GLN A 259 4.05 -27.22 -17.40
C GLN A 259 3.89 -26.02 -16.44
N GLU A 260 3.28 -26.21 -15.27
CA GLU A 260 3.15 -25.16 -14.26
C GLU A 260 4.53 -24.65 -13.81
N THR A 261 4.81 -23.39 -14.14
CA THR A 261 6.01 -22.67 -13.72
C THR A 261 5.67 -21.59 -12.71
N PHE A 262 6.68 -21.09 -11.97
CA PHE A 262 6.54 -19.93 -11.09
C PHE A 262 5.82 -18.75 -11.78
N ALA A 263 6.20 -18.45 -13.03
CA ALA A 263 5.60 -17.38 -13.81
C ALA A 263 4.11 -17.63 -14.12
N THR A 264 3.71 -18.89 -14.31
CA THR A 264 2.31 -19.28 -14.53
C THR A 264 1.47 -19.01 -13.27
N LEU A 265 1.94 -19.48 -12.11
CA LEU A 265 1.26 -19.26 -10.83
C LEU A 265 1.17 -17.76 -10.47
N GLN A 266 2.22 -16.99 -10.73
CA GLN A 266 2.18 -15.53 -10.51
C GLN A 266 1.23 -14.83 -11.47
N SER A 267 1.19 -15.24 -12.74
CA SER A 267 0.24 -14.71 -13.71
C SER A 267 -1.21 -14.91 -13.26
N VAL A 268 -1.56 -16.12 -12.79
CA VAL A 268 -2.88 -16.41 -12.22
C VAL A 268 -3.19 -15.48 -11.03
N LYS A 269 -2.23 -15.29 -10.12
CA LYS A 269 -2.40 -14.39 -8.97
C LYS A 269 -2.65 -12.94 -9.38
N TYR A 270 -1.91 -12.42 -10.36
CA TYR A 270 -2.13 -11.05 -10.85
C TYR A 270 -3.47 -10.91 -11.57
N ILE A 271 -3.89 -11.91 -12.36
CA ILE A 271 -5.20 -11.94 -13.00
C ILE A 271 -6.31 -11.91 -11.95
N ASP A 272 -6.23 -12.75 -10.93
CA ASP A 272 -7.20 -12.77 -9.83
C ASP A 272 -7.23 -11.44 -9.07
N TYR A 273 -6.06 -10.85 -8.82
CA TYR A 273 -5.95 -9.54 -8.20
C TYR A 273 -6.64 -8.45 -9.05
N ILE A 274 -6.31 -8.37 -10.34
CA ILE A 274 -6.89 -7.38 -11.26
C ILE A 274 -8.40 -7.59 -11.35
N ARG A 275 -8.88 -8.81 -11.54
CA ARG A 275 -10.32 -9.13 -11.58
C ARG A 275 -11.03 -8.69 -10.31
N ARG A 276 -10.52 -9.04 -9.14
CA ARG A 276 -11.11 -8.60 -7.86
C ARG A 276 -11.15 -7.09 -7.73
N ARG A 277 -10.08 -6.39 -8.14
CA ARG A 277 -10.01 -4.92 -8.09
C ARG A 277 -11.00 -4.24 -9.04
N LEU A 278 -11.25 -4.84 -10.21
CA LEU A 278 -12.25 -4.37 -11.17
C LEU A 278 -13.70 -4.73 -10.76
N GLN A 279 -13.88 -5.89 -10.16
CA GLN A 279 -15.17 -6.36 -9.61
C GLN A 279 -15.65 -5.52 -8.41
N VAL A 280 -14.79 -4.70 -7.79
CA VAL A 280 -15.24 -3.65 -6.87
C VAL A 280 -16.21 -2.66 -7.56
N GLY A 281 -16.22 -2.61 -8.90
CA GLY A 281 -17.23 -1.91 -9.71
C GLY A 281 -18.47 -2.74 -10.06
N ASP A 282 -18.37 -4.08 -10.19
CA ASP A 282 -19.52 -4.97 -10.42
C ASP A 282 -20.42 -5.09 -9.16
N ASP A 283 -19.85 -4.83 -7.97
CA ASP A 283 -20.57 -4.69 -6.70
C ASP A 283 -21.30 -3.33 -6.56
N ILE A 284 -21.26 -2.46 -7.58
CA ILE A 284 -22.18 -1.31 -7.71
C ILE A 284 -23.42 -1.81 -8.45
N PRO A 285 -24.57 -1.99 -7.78
CA PRO A 285 -25.69 -2.72 -8.37
C PRO A 285 -26.34 -1.96 -9.53
N GLU A 286 -26.11 -2.43 -10.77
CA GLU A 286 -27.18 -2.53 -11.76
C GLU A 286 -27.89 -3.87 -11.58
N MET A 287 -29.17 -3.76 -11.26
CA MET A 287 -30.02 -4.85 -10.78
C MET A 287 -30.41 -5.79 -11.92
N SER A 288 -29.91 -7.02 -11.95
CA SER A 288 -30.54 -8.16 -12.68
C SER A 288 -29.92 -9.53 -12.35
N GLY A 289 -30.67 -10.36 -11.60
CA GLY A 289 -30.90 -11.80 -11.85
C GLY A 289 -29.76 -12.85 -11.72
N PRO A 290 -29.96 -13.97 -10.98
CA PRO A 290 -28.88 -14.88 -10.57
C PRO A 290 -28.60 -16.03 -11.55
N THR A 291 -27.38 -16.60 -11.49
CA THR A 291 -27.11 -18.01 -11.08
C THR A 291 -25.66 -18.40 -11.34
N ARG A 292 -24.92 -18.81 -10.31
CA ARG A 292 -23.77 -19.73 -10.46
C ARG A 292 -23.61 -20.61 -9.21
N ASP A 293 -23.56 -21.92 -9.45
CA ASP A 293 -23.23 -22.95 -8.47
C ASP A 293 -21.79 -22.79 -7.94
N PRO A 294 -21.53 -23.00 -6.64
CA PRO A 294 -20.19 -22.91 -6.07
C PRO A 294 -19.48 -24.28 -6.09
N VAL A 295 -18.23 -24.29 -6.56
CA VAL A 295 -17.29 -25.40 -6.33
C VAL A 295 -16.50 -25.14 -5.05
N VAL A 296 -16.49 -26.15 -4.19
CA VAL A 296 -16.03 -26.17 -2.80
C VAL A 296 -14.50 -26.09 -2.70
N ARG A 297 -14.00 -25.14 -1.90
CA ARG A 297 -12.70 -25.27 -1.22
C ARG A 297 -12.99 -25.53 0.25
N GLU A 298 -12.34 -26.54 0.83
CA GLU A 298 -12.44 -26.79 2.28
C GLU A 298 -11.68 -25.71 3.03
N GLU A 299 -12.42 -24.66 3.34
CA GLU A 299 -12.13 -23.71 4.39
C GLU A 299 -12.52 -24.36 5.72
N PHE A 300 -11.66 -24.30 6.74
CA PHE A 300 -12.06 -24.69 8.10
C PHE A 300 -13.07 -23.63 8.60
N VAL A 301 -14.31 -23.72 8.13
CA VAL A 301 -15.43 -22.89 8.55
C VAL A 301 -15.79 -23.35 9.96
N LEU A 302 -15.23 -22.68 10.97
CA LEU A 302 -15.82 -22.74 12.30
C LEU A 302 -17.28 -22.26 12.14
N ARG A 303 -18.23 -23.18 12.36
CA ARG A 303 -19.66 -22.85 12.42
C ARG A 303 -19.83 -21.78 13.48
N ARG A 304 -20.06 -20.55 13.03
CA ARG A 304 -20.27 -19.41 13.91
C ARG A 304 -21.76 -19.21 14.11
N ASP A 305 -22.10 -18.86 15.35
CA ASP A 305 -23.47 -18.71 15.78
C ASP A 305 -24.00 -17.31 15.41
N LEU A 306 -24.73 -17.20 14.31
CA LEU A 306 -25.27 -15.93 13.77
C LEU A 306 -26.50 -15.42 14.56
N PRO A 307 -27.00 -14.18 14.33
CA PRO A 307 -28.10 -13.64 15.12
C PRO A 307 -29.48 -14.20 14.75
N GLY A 308 -30.34 -14.30 15.75
CA GLY A 308 -31.73 -14.73 15.63
C GLY A 308 -31.92 -16.05 14.89
N THR A 309 -32.80 -16.04 13.88
CA THR A 309 -33.12 -17.24 13.08
C THR A 309 -31.98 -17.72 12.19
N LEU A 310 -30.87 -16.98 12.11
CA LEU A 310 -29.67 -17.40 11.37
C LEU A 310 -28.75 -18.30 12.22
N SER A 311 -29.01 -18.41 13.53
CA SER A 311 -28.37 -19.37 14.42
C SER A 311 -28.82 -20.80 14.13
N ALA A 312 -27.90 -21.76 14.21
CA ALA A 312 -28.22 -23.19 14.08
C ALA A 312 -29.08 -23.73 15.24
N GLU A 313 -29.01 -23.10 16.42
CA GLU A 313 -29.80 -23.45 17.61
C GLU A 313 -31.05 -22.56 17.77
N GLY A 314 -31.31 -21.69 16.79
CA GLY A 314 -32.35 -20.68 16.85
C GLY A 314 -31.99 -19.47 17.72
N PRO A 315 -32.92 -18.53 17.90
CA PRO A 315 -32.66 -17.28 18.64
C PRO A 315 -32.26 -17.58 20.09
N ARG A 316 -31.30 -16.80 20.62
CA ARG A 316 -30.80 -16.94 22.00
C ARG A 316 -31.86 -16.59 23.05
N HIS A 317 -32.73 -15.65 22.71
CA HIS A 317 -33.82 -15.11 23.54
C HIS A 317 -34.83 -14.41 22.63
N ASP A 318 -35.97 -14.01 23.19
CA ASP A 318 -37.05 -13.27 22.51
C ASP A 318 -36.61 -11.98 21.79
N ASN A 319 -35.53 -11.34 22.23
CA ASN A 319 -34.96 -10.13 21.63
C ASN A 319 -33.79 -10.37 20.65
N ASP A 320 -33.49 -11.62 20.30
CA ASP A 320 -32.41 -11.97 19.36
C ASP A 320 -32.96 -12.04 17.91
N PHE A 321 -32.84 -10.94 17.18
CA PHE A 321 -33.30 -10.84 15.79
C PHE A 321 -32.14 -10.61 14.81
N ALA A 322 -32.27 -11.16 13.59
CA ALA A 322 -31.35 -10.87 12.49
C ALA A 322 -31.49 -9.42 11.97
N ASP A 323 -32.70 -8.85 12.05
CA ASP A 323 -32.97 -7.47 11.64
C ASP A 323 -32.86 -6.53 12.85
N MET A 324 -31.91 -5.58 12.79
CA MET A 324 -31.70 -4.61 13.87
C MET A 324 -32.95 -3.81 14.23
N SER A 325 -33.86 -3.56 13.29
CA SER A 325 -35.04 -2.72 13.52
C SER A 325 -36.06 -3.35 14.47
N LYS A 326 -35.95 -4.67 14.70
CA LYS A 326 -36.82 -5.44 15.59
C LYS A 326 -36.24 -5.59 17.00
N ILE A 327 -34.97 -5.23 17.18
CA ILE A 327 -34.27 -5.37 18.45
C ILE A 327 -34.68 -4.22 19.37
N SER A 328 -35.20 -4.57 20.54
CA SER A 328 -35.50 -3.60 21.59
C SER A 328 -34.21 -3.11 22.24
N ILE A 329 -34.09 -1.79 22.41
CA ILE A 329 -32.89 -1.16 23.00
C ILE A 329 -32.67 -1.70 24.42
N LEU A 330 -33.71 -1.67 25.27
CA LEU A 330 -33.64 -2.23 26.62
C LEU A 330 -33.66 -3.78 26.58
N PRO A 331 -32.96 -4.45 27.51
CA PRO A 331 -32.89 -5.90 27.51
C PRO A 331 -34.18 -6.50 28.06
N THR A 332 -34.60 -7.62 27.49
CA THR A 332 -35.76 -8.37 27.97
C THR A 332 -35.39 -9.28 29.14
N CYS A 333 -36.39 -9.85 29.82
CA CYS A 333 -36.14 -10.80 30.90
C CYS A 333 -35.45 -12.08 30.39
N GLU A 334 -35.82 -12.58 29.20
CA GLU A 334 -35.16 -13.75 28.62
C GLU A 334 -33.73 -13.45 28.18
N GLU A 335 -33.46 -12.24 27.67
CA GLU A 335 -32.10 -11.78 27.33
C GLU A 335 -31.20 -11.70 28.59
N ILE A 336 -31.72 -11.13 29.68
CA ILE A 336 -30.99 -11.08 30.96
C ILE A 336 -30.72 -12.48 31.49
N MET A 337 -31.63 -13.44 31.29
CA MET A 337 -31.48 -14.80 31.81
C MET A 337 -30.78 -15.77 30.85
N SER A 338 -30.45 -15.33 29.64
CA SER A 338 -29.87 -16.18 28.60
C SER A 338 -28.49 -16.70 29.01
N PRO A 339 -28.25 -18.03 28.98
CA PRO A 339 -26.93 -18.60 29.21
C PRO A 339 -26.02 -18.51 27.96
N ARG A 340 -26.58 -18.18 26.79
CA ARG A 340 -25.83 -18.07 25.53
C ARG A 340 -25.22 -16.66 25.42
N ALA A 341 -23.95 -16.60 25.01
CA ALA A 341 -23.27 -15.34 24.75
C ALA A 341 -23.92 -14.61 23.56
N GLU A 342 -23.93 -13.28 23.64
CA GLU A 342 -24.49 -12.42 22.61
C GLU A 342 -23.76 -12.55 21.28
N TYR A 343 -24.50 -12.35 20.19
CA TYR A 343 -23.89 -12.20 18.89
C TYR A 343 -23.21 -10.82 18.78
N LEU A 344 -21.88 -10.83 18.71
CA LEU A 344 -21.08 -9.66 18.40
C LEU A 344 -20.48 -9.75 16.99
N PRO A 345 -20.68 -8.71 16.15
CA PRO A 345 -20.10 -8.69 14.82
C PRO A 345 -18.57 -8.68 14.83
N THR A 346 -17.96 -9.29 13.81
CA THR A 346 -16.51 -9.35 13.63
C THR A 346 -15.95 -8.29 12.69
N SER A 347 -14.65 -8.05 12.80
CA SER A 347 -13.89 -7.23 11.85
C SER A 347 -13.74 -7.88 10.47
N ASP A 348 -13.80 -9.22 10.39
CA ASP A 348 -13.75 -9.97 9.14
C ASP A 348 -15.06 -9.82 8.36
N SER A 349 -14.95 -9.28 7.13
CA SER A 349 -16.09 -8.98 6.26
C SER A 349 -16.73 -10.20 5.61
N SER A 350 -16.00 -11.32 5.51
CA SER A 350 -16.56 -12.58 5.00
C SER A 350 -17.59 -13.20 5.94
N GLN A 351 -17.58 -12.79 7.22
CA GLN A 351 -18.41 -13.37 8.29
C GLN A 351 -19.65 -12.53 8.62
N TRP A 352 -19.93 -11.46 7.86
CA TRP A 352 -21.06 -10.58 8.13
C TRP A 352 -22.38 -11.15 7.61
N HIS A 353 -23.38 -11.27 8.50
CA HIS A 353 -24.72 -11.67 8.09
C HIS A 353 -25.45 -10.61 7.24
N VAL A 354 -25.05 -9.33 7.33
CA VAL A 354 -25.52 -8.24 6.46
C VAL A 354 -24.32 -7.44 5.94
N GLY A 355 -24.21 -7.30 4.61
CA GLY A 355 -23.16 -6.54 3.93
C GLY A 355 -23.49 -5.06 3.71
N GLY A 356 -22.53 -4.32 3.12
CA GLY A 356 -22.70 -2.94 2.69
C GLY A 356 -22.99 -1.92 3.82
N ILE A 357 -23.59 -0.78 3.45
CA ILE A 357 -23.90 0.32 4.38
C ILE A 357 -24.94 -0.08 5.44
N ARG A 358 -25.93 -0.89 5.08
CA ARG A 358 -26.93 -1.44 6.01
C ARG A 358 -26.27 -2.37 7.03
N GLY A 359 -25.33 -3.20 6.59
CA GLY A 359 -24.52 -4.03 7.47
C GLY A 359 -23.67 -3.21 8.42
N ARG A 360 -23.09 -2.10 7.95
CA ARG A 360 -22.35 -1.19 8.85
C ARG A 360 -23.25 -0.65 9.95
N LEU A 361 -24.45 -0.16 9.60
CA LEU A 361 -25.41 0.34 10.60
C LEU A 361 -25.82 -0.75 11.60
N ASP A 362 -26.10 -1.98 11.15
CA ASP A 362 -26.40 -3.11 12.04
C ASP A 362 -25.25 -3.40 13.01
N ARG A 363 -24.01 -3.42 12.51
CA ARG A 363 -22.84 -3.70 13.35
C ARG A 363 -22.60 -2.62 14.39
N GLU A 364 -22.61 -1.35 13.97
CA GLU A 364 -22.44 -0.22 14.89
C GLU A 364 -23.58 -0.18 15.92
N PHE A 365 -24.82 -0.48 15.52
CA PHE A 365 -25.95 -0.58 16.45
C PHE A 365 -25.72 -1.67 17.50
N ARG A 366 -25.33 -2.88 17.10
CA ARG A 366 -25.10 -4.01 18.02
C ARG A 366 -23.94 -3.74 18.97
N LEU A 367 -22.84 -3.20 18.46
CA LEU A 367 -21.67 -2.85 19.28
C LEU A 367 -22.00 -1.73 20.27
N LEU A 368 -22.65 -0.65 19.81
CA LEU A 368 -23.06 0.45 20.68
C LEU A 368 -24.07 0.00 21.75
N ARG A 369 -25.00 -0.87 21.38
CA ARG A 369 -25.96 -1.45 22.33
C ARG A 369 -25.26 -2.34 23.36
N GLU A 370 -24.26 -3.13 22.96
CA GLU A 370 -23.49 -3.93 23.91
C GLU A 370 -22.69 -3.05 24.87
N ASP A 371 -22.02 -2.01 24.35
CA ASP A 371 -21.24 -1.08 25.16
C ASP A 371 -22.10 -0.28 26.15
N THR A 372 -23.35 0.04 25.80
CA THR A 372 -24.26 0.83 26.65
C THR A 372 -25.17 -0.04 27.51
N VAL A 373 -25.96 -0.91 26.89
CA VAL A 373 -27.01 -1.72 27.53
C VAL A 373 -26.48 -3.08 27.99
N GLY A 374 -25.48 -3.65 27.33
CA GLY A 374 -24.88 -4.94 27.73
C GLY A 374 -24.36 -4.91 29.17
N GLN A 375 -23.71 -3.82 29.57
CA GLN A 375 -23.24 -3.62 30.94
C GLN A 375 -24.39 -3.64 31.96
N LEU A 376 -25.54 -3.03 31.63
CA LEU A 376 -26.74 -3.06 32.46
C LEU A 376 -27.33 -4.47 32.54
N ARG A 377 -27.44 -5.17 31.40
CA ARG A 377 -27.94 -6.54 31.31
C ARG A 377 -27.14 -7.47 32.23
N ASP A 378 -25.82 -7.44 32.11
CA ASP A 378 -24.92 -8.32 32.86
C ASP A 378 -24.96 -7.99 34.36
N THR A 379 -25.01 -6.70 34.73
CA THR A 379 -25.17 -6.27 36.12
C THR A 379 -26.47 -6.79 36.73
N VAL A 380 -27.59 -6.70 36.00
CA VAL A 380 -28.89 -7.19 36.49
C VAL A 380 -28.89 -8.72 36.59
N ARG A 381 -28.25 -9.42 35.65
CA ARG A 381 -28.06 -10.88 35.68
C ARG A 381 -27.33 -11.30 36.94
N ASP A 382 -26.18 -10.69 37.23
CA ASP A 382 -25.37 -10.99 38.41
C ASP A 382 -26.15 -10.78 39.72
N VAL A 383 -26.88 -9.67 39.83
CA VAL A 383 -27.72 -9.38 41.00
C VAL A 383 -28.83 -10.43 41.15
N LEU A 384 -29.46 -10.83 40.04
CA LEU A 384 -30.52 -11.83 40.06
C LEU A 384 -30.01 -13.23 40.39
N GLU A 385 -28.84 -13.62 39.91
CA GLU A 385 -28.18 -14.87 40.27
C GLU A 385 -27.79 -14.89 41.75
N HIS A 386 -27.26 -13.79 42.28
CA HIS A 386 -26.94 -13.63 43.70
C HIS A 386 -28.18 -13.82 44.59
N LEU A 387 -29.31 -13.20 44.22
CA LEU A 387 -30.58 -13.35 44.93
C LEU A 387 -31.11 -14.79 44.88
N ARG A 388 -30.86 -15.52 43.79
CA ARG A 388 -31.27 -16.93 43.64
C ARG A 388 -30.36 -17.90 44.39
N ARG A 389 -29.07 -17.58 44.56
CA ARG A 389 -28.08 -18.44 45.24
C ARG A 389 -27.23 -17.66 46.25
N PRO A 390 -27.77 -17.33 47.43
CA PRO A 390 -27.08 -16.49 48.42
C PRO A 390 -25.83 -17.13 49.03
N GLN A 391 -25.72 -18.46 49.00
CA GLN A 391 -24.65 -19.22 49.70
C GLN A 391 -23.36 -19.41 48.87
N GLU A 392 -23.39 -19.25 47.55
CA GLU A 392 -22.24 -19.57 46.65
C GLU A 392 -21.47 -18.32 46.17
N ALA A 393 -22.02 -17.12 46.34
CA ALA A 393 -21.54 -15.88 45.71
C ALA A 393 -20.42 -15.16 46.49
N GLN A 394 -19.40 -15.88 46.97
CA GLN A 394 -18.18 -15.28 47.53
C GLN A 394 -17.06 -15.11 46.51
N THR A 395 -17.23 -15.61 45.28
CA THR A 395 -16.23 -15.50 44.22
C THR A 395 -16.42 -14.19 43.43
N ALA A 396 -15.56 -13.23 43.76
CA ALA A 396 -15.16 -12.04 43.01
C ALA A 396 -16.07 -11.60 41.84
N ILE A 397 -16.93 -10.62 42.12
CA ILE A 397 -17.56 -9.76 41.10
C ILE A 397 -16.44 -9.07 40.32
N LYS A 398 -16.09 -9.59 39.13
CA LYS A 398 -15.25 -8.92 38.14
C LYS A 398 -16.10 -7.96 37.31
N ASN A 399 -16.82 -7.04 37.95
CA ASN A 399 -17.48 -5.97 37.22
C ASN A 399 -16.65 -4.69 37.30
N THR A 400 -16.39 -4.12 36.14
CA THR A 400 -15.70 -2.83 35.93
C THR A 400 -16.52 -1.64 36.40
N LEU A 401 -17.81 -1.83 36.67
CA LEU A 401 -18.72 -0.80 37.17
C LEU A 401 -18.97 -0.91 38.69
N ARG A 402 -19.04 0.24 39.38
CA ARG A 402 -19.48 0.32 40.78
C ARG A 402 -21.00 0.26 40.87
N THR A 403 -21.54 -0.93 41.09
CA THR A 403 -22.98 -1.13 41.30
C THR A 403 -23.34 -1.06 42.79
N TYR A 404 -24.43 -0.35 43.12
CA TYR A 404 -25.00 -0.31 44.46
C TYR A 404 -26.42 -0.89 44.47
N THR A 405 -26.64 -1.92 45.28
CA THR A 405 -27.97 -2.54 45.43
C THR A 405 -28.68 -1.97 46.66
N TYR A 406 -29.88 -1.43 46.46
CA TYR A 406 -30.70 -0.83 47.52
C TYR A 406 -31.84 -1.77 47.92
N GLU A 407 -31.88 -2.14 49.20
CA GLU A 407 -32.91 -3.04 49.73
C GLU A 407 -34.21 -2.31 50.04
N ASN A 408 -35.32 -3.04 50.02
CA ASN A 408 -36.67 -2.56 50.36
C ASN A 408 -37.11 -1.28 49.62
N PRO A 409 -37.05 -1.24 48.27
CA PRO A 409 -37.56 -0.10 47.53
C PRO A 409 -39.08 0.01 47.68
N VAL A 410 -39.55 1.14 48.19
CA VAL A 410 -40.96 1.50 48.33
C VAL A 410 -41.24 2.73 47.47
N PRO A 411 -42.08 2.61 46.42
CA PRO A 411 -42.47 3.77 45.64
C PRO A 411 -43.29 4.72 46.52
N MET A 412 -42.85 5.96 46.62
CA MET A 412 -43.50 7.00 47.39
C MET A 412 -44.43 7.85 46.53
N LYS A 413 -43.97 8.17 45.32
CA LYS A 413 -44.69 9.05 44.39
C LYS A 413 -44.32 8.72 42.95
N VAL A 414 -45.32 8.74 42.08
CA VAL A 414 -45.16 8.60 40.63
C VAL A 414 -45.87 9.80 40.00
N ASP A 415 -45.14 10.64 39.28
CA ASP A 415 -45.67 11.81 38.59
C ASP A 415 -45.26 11.80 37.11
N PHE A 416 -46.09 12.37 36.25
CA PHE A 416 -45.74 12.64 34.85
C PHE A 416 -45.73 14.14 34.59
N ARG A 417 -44.55 14.69 34.31
CA ARG A 417 -44.37 16.11 33.98
C ARG A 417 -44.28 16.30 32.48
N ARG A 418 -45.00 17.30 31.97
CA ARG A 418 -45.05 17.64 30.53
C ARG A 418 -43.67 17.92 29.91
N ASN A 419 -42.73 18.42 30.72
CA ASN A 419 -41.37 18.80 30.26
C ASN A 419 -40.26 17.90 30.83
N GLY A 420 -40.59 16.89 31.65
CA GLY A 420 -39.61 16.07 32.39
C GLY A 420 -39.86 14.57 32.35
N GLY A 421 -40.95 14.12 31.72
CA GLY A 421 -41.29 12.70 31.64
C GLY A 421 -41.77 12.12 32.98
N LEU A 422 -41.45 10.85 33.20
CA LEU A 422 -41.79 10.10 34.41
C LEU A 422 -40.84 10.48 35.55
N GLU A 423 -41.40 10.97 36.66
CA GLU A 423 -40.67 11.19 37.92
C GLU A 423 -41.11 10.12 38.93
N LEU A 424 -40.15 9.30 39.38
CA LEU A 424 -40.37 8.26 40.38
C LEU A 424 -39.59 8.59 41.66
N GLN A 425 -40.30 8.80 42.76
CA GLN A 425 -39.68 8.92 44.08
C GLN A 425 -39.72 7.57 44.77
N VAL A 426 -38.55 7.00 45.04
CA VAL A 426 -38.40 5.71 45.72
C VAL A 426 -37.72 5.91 47.07
N ARG A 427 -38.29 5.34 48.12
CA ARG A 427 -37.66 5.21 49.43
C ARG A 427 -37.02 3.83 49.52
N CYS A 428 -35.76 3.74 49.90
CA CYS A 428 -35.07 2.46 50.08
C CYS A 428 -34.26 2.46 51.39
N SER A 429 -33.82 1.28 51.82
CA SER A 429 -32.87 1.12 52.91
C SER A 429 -31.57 1.86 52.60
N GLN A 430 -31.03 2.54 53.61
CA GLN A 430 -29.74 3.21 53.48
C GLN A 430 -28.61 2.17 53.40
N LEU A 431 -27.69 2.34 52.44
CA LEU A 431 -26.52 1.49 52.31
C LEU A 431 -25.65 1.56 53.58
N MET A 432 -25.13 0.40 54.01
CA MET A 432 -24.23 0.31 55.17
C MET A 432 -22.98 1.20 55.03
N ALA A 433 -22.49 1.37 53.80
CA ALA A 433 -21.33 2.22 53.50
C ALA A 433 -21.52 3.70 53.89
N VAL A 434 -22.76 4.21 53.83
CA VAL A 434 -23.09 5.59 54.20
C VAL A 434 -23.86 5.69 55.51
N ALA A 435 -24.17 4.56 56.17
CA ALA A 435 -24.95 4.52 57.43
C ALA A 435 -24.31 5.37 58.54
N LYS A 436 -22.97 5.43 58.58
CA LYS A 436 -22.19 6.14 59.61
C LYS A 436 -21.87 7.59 59.27
N LEU A 437 -22.24 8.08 58.08
CA LEU A 437 -21.91 9.43 57.62
C LEU A 437 -22.92 10.47 58.12
N ALA A 438 -22.44 11.68 58.44
CA ALA A 438 -23.30 12.80 58.81
C ALA A 438 -24.17 13.25 57.61
N LYS A 439 -25.30 13.93 57.86
CA LYS A 439 -26.27 14.34 56.83
C LYS A 439 -25.59 15.02 55.61
N LYS A 440 -24.74 16.01 55.85
CA LYS A 440 -24.02 16.75 54.80
C LYS A 440 -23.06 15.84 53.99
N GLN A 441 -22.34 14.95 54.68
CA GLN A 441 -21.43 14.00 54.03
C GLN A 441 -22.16 12.96 53.19
N ARG A 442 -23.38 12.57 53.60
CA ARG A 442 -24.25 11.70 52.80
C ARG A 442 -24.73 12.41 51.54
N GLU A 443 -25.18 13.65 51.65
CA GLU A 443 -25.59 14.46 50.49
C GLU A 443 -24.44 14.61 49.48
N GLU A 444 -23.22 14.89 49.94
CA GLU A 444 -22.02 14.96 49.10
C GLU A 444 -21.67 13.61 48.44
N TRP A 445 -21.82 12.50 49.18
CA TRP A 445 -21.60 11.16 48.62
C TRP A 445 -22.60 10.84 47.50
N TRP A 446 -23.88 11.19 47.69
CA TRP A 446 -24.92 10.98 46.69
C TRP A 446 -24.69 11.80 45.42
N GLN A 447 -24.31 13.07 45.55
CA GLN A 447 -23.96 13.92 44.40
C GLN A 447 -22.79 13.31 43.61
N ARG A 448 -21.74 12.86 44.30
CA ARG A 448 -20.59 12.21 43.65
C ARG A 448 -20.93 10.85 43.02
N SER A 449 -21.91 10.13 43.56
CA SER A 449 -22.36 8.85 43.00
C SER A 449 -23.22 9.01 41.74
N LEU A 450 -23.83 10.19 41.55
CA LEU A 450 -24.63 10.54 40.38
C LEU A 450 -23.78 11.08 39.21
N ASP A 451 -22.63 11.70 39.47
CA ASP A 451 -21.80 12.40 38.49
C ASP A 451 -20.77 11.52 37.72
N ILE A 452 -20.90 10.20 37.74
CA ILE A 452 -19.91 9.32 37.06
C ILE A 452 -20.32 9.08 35.60
N GLU A 453 -20.14 10.10 34.77
CA GLU A 453 -19.92 9.98 33.32
C GLU A 453 -18.95 11.08 32.85
N LYS A 454 -17.66 10.90 33.13
CA LYS A 454 -16.56 11.32 32.23
C LYS A 454 -15.31 10.47 32.56
N PRO A 455 -14.97 9.46 31.74
CA PRO A 455 -13.60 8.98 31.70
C PRO A 455 -12.71 10.02 30.97
N GLU A 456 -11.47 10.17 31.43
CA GLU A 456 -10.38 10.80 30.66
C GLU A 456 -9.98 9.94 29.46
#